data_AF-A0AAJ0AWB7-F1
#
_entry.id   AF-A0AAJ0AWB7-F1
#
_cell.length_a   1.000
_cell.length_b   1.000
_cell.length_c   1.000
_cell.angle_alpha   90.00
_cell.angle_beta   90.00
_cell.angle_gamma   90.00
#
_symmetry.space_group_name_H-M   'P 1'
#
loop_
_entity.id
_entity.type
_entity.pdbx_description
1 polymer ?
#
loop_
_entity_poly.entity_id
_entity_poly.type
_entity_poly.pdbx_seq_one_letter_code
_entity_poly.pdbx_strand_id
1 'polypeptide(L)'
;MPEPKLEQAVQPRPPQSSFRLAERVCQLVLVFSISFAAMFMMMTKISPGKWPLTEPSISKPRLKVSGQRDYLIAIFSDLHYGEQEFGWGIDQDKNSTRVMQSVMKSEQPDLIVFNGDLITGEDTHKENSTLYIDQIVEPLVRTNQRWASVYGNHDSKHTLDREQLFRAEKGYDLCYTTSMGDNLPGITNYYVPVYEGDSKDPILLLWFFDSRGGTSYQTDSDNMDDIPNWVAPETAEWFTKTYDDLKDKHGRVIPSVAFVHIPPHVFLAAQQTNLDPAKFPGLNADSPLAIQGEGGEDAPFVEALLEAEGLHSIYVGHDHGDSWCSTWPGHEAGLGAEAPFLCFAKHTGYGGYGTWERGARMVKLSFTQGDDPDMSVESWVRMENEEIITRVTLNETYGQDTYNGE
;
A
#
# COMPACT_ATOMS: atom_id res chain seq x y z
N MET A 1 101.26 11.41 39.70
CA MET A 1 101.72 11.21 38.31
C MET A 1 101.56 9.74 37.97
N PRO A 2 101.08 9.33 36.77
CA PRO A 2 100.59 10.14 35.65
C PRO A 2 99.11 9.88 35.25
N GLU A 3 98.62 10.80 34.42
CA GLU A 3 97.43 10.93 33.56
C GLU A 3 97.15 9.75 32.58
N PRO A 4 96.16 9.77 31.63
CA PRO A 4 95.22 10.85 31.24
C PRO A 4 93.75 10.47 30.94
N LYS A 5 92.95 11.52 30.72
CA LYS A 5 91.64 11.59 30.06
C LYS A 5 91.73 11.44 28.52
N LEU A 6 90.64 10.94 27.92
CA LEU A 6 90.02 11.14 26.58
C LEU A 6 89.55 9.75 26.10
N GLU A 7 88.30 9.47 25.75
CA GLU A 7 87.36 10.01 24.75
C GLU A 7 86.07 9.14 24.96
N GLN A 8 84.81 9.51 24.78
CA GLN A 8 84.11 9.78 23.51
C GLN A 8 82.58 9.76 23.75
N ALA A 9 81.87 10.60 22.99
CA ALA A 9 80.62 10.33 22.29
C ALA A 9 79.30 9.98 23.04
N VAL A 10 78.33 10.88 22.84
CA VAL A 10 76.91 10.63 22.51
C VAL A 10 76.27 9.40 23.19
N GLN A 11 75.57 9.61 24.31
CA GLN A 11 74.68 8.58 24.82
C GLN A 11 73.39 8.50 23.97
N PRO A 12 73.03 7.32 23.43
CA PRO A 12 71.74 7.13 22.79
C PRO A 12 70.62 7.28 23.82
N ARG A 13 69.50 7.92 23.45
CA ARG A 13 68.30 7.94 24.30
C ARG A 13 67.93 6.49 24.64
N PRO A 14 67.59 6.19 25.90
CA PRO A 14 67.20 4.84 26.28
C PRO A 14 66.02 4.40 25.41
N PRO A 15 66.01 3.14 24.93
CA PRO A 15 64.89 2.64 24.15
C PRO A 15 63.63 2.83 24.98
N GLN A 16 62.62 3.48 24.41
CA GLN A 16 61.28 3.47 25.00
C GLN A 16 60.92 1.99 25.17
N SER A 17 60.74 1.55 26.42
CA SER A 17 60.47 0.16 26.69
C SER A 17 59.26 -0.25 25.84
N SER A 18 59.36 -1.40 25.17
CA SER A 18 58.25 -2.01 24.43
C SER A 18 56.96 -2.04 25.26
N PHE A 19 57.10 -2.10 26.58
CA PHE A 19 56.04 -1.91 27.57
C PHE A 19 55.29 -0.57 27.48
N ARG A 20 55.98 0.58 27.39
CA ARG A 20 55.31 1.89 27.27
C ARG A 20 54.60 2.08 25.92
N LEU A 21 55.13 1.46 24.87
CA LEU A 21 54.48 1.45 23.56
C LEU A 21 53.22 0.57 23.59
N ALA A 22 53.32 -0.63 24.15
CA ALA A 22 52.19 -1.54 24.34
C ALA A 22 51.09 -0.91 25.21
N GLU A 23 51.46 -0.20 26.28
CA GLU A 23 50.52 0.50 27.16
C GLU A 23 49.76 1.60 26.42
N ARG A 24 50.45 2.40 25.58
CA ARG A 24 49.80 3.43 24.75
C ARG A 24 48.90 2.84 23.68
N VAL A 25 49.29 1.73 23.06
CA VAL A 25 48.45 1.02 22.07
C VAL A 25 47.21 0.44 22.74
N CYS A 26 47.35 -0.20 23.91
CA CYS A 26 46.20 -0.68 24.68
C CYS A 26 45.26 0.45 25.10
N GLN A 27 45.78 1.60 25.53
CA GLN A 27 44.95 2.76 25.86
C GLN A 27 44.21 3.30 24.64
N LEU A 28 44.86 3.39 23.49
CA LEU A 28 44.24 3.82 22.23
C LEU A 28 43.14 2.86 21.78
N VAL A 29 43.38 1.54 21.82
CA VAL A 29 42.37 0.53 21.48
C VAL A 29 41.19 0.60 22.44
N LEU A 30 41.44 0.73 23.75
CA LEU A 30 40.37 0.84 24.74
C LEU A 30 39.50 2.09 24.52
N VAL A 31 40.11 3.25 24.25
CA VAL A 31 39.38 4.48 23.95
C VAL A 31 38.58 4.33 22.66
N PHE A 32 39.16 3.74 21.61
CA PHE A 32 38.45 3.51 20.34
C PHE A 32 37.27 2.54 20.52
N SER A 33 37.45 1.47 21.29
CA SER A 33 36.37 0.51 21.60
C SER A 33 35.25 1.14 22.42
N ILE A 34 35.58 1.99 23.41
CA ILE A 34 34.59 2.71 24.20
C ILE A 34 33.86 3.75 23.35
N SER A 35 34.57 4.51 22.52
CA SER A 35 33.97 5.48 21.60
C SER A 35 33.10 4.81 20.54
N PHE A 36 33.53 3.67 19.98
CA PHE A 36 32.74 2.89 19.04
C PHE A 36 31.49 2.29 19.71
N ALA A 37 31.63 1.72 20.91
CA ALA A 37 30.49 1.23 21.69
C ALA A 37 29.53 2.35 22.09
N ALA A 38 30.04 3.54 22.45
CA ALA A 38 29.21 4.70 22.75
C ALA A 38 28.48 5.25 21.51
N MET A 39 29.15 5.27 20.35
CA MET A 39 28.56 5.70 19.07
C MET A 39 27.52 4.67 18.57
N PHE A 40 27.80 3.38 18.73
CA PHE A 40 26.86 2.29 18.47
C PHE A 40 25.67 2.35 19.42
N MET A 41 25.87 2.60 20.71
CA MET A 41 24.79 2.83 21.68
C MET A 41 24.00 4.13 21.44
N MET A 42 24.59 5.14 20.80
CA MET A 42 23.88 6.36 20.36
C MET A 42 23.02 6.08 19.12
N MET A 43 23.50 5.22 18.21
CA MET A 43 22.76 4.78 17.02
C MET A 43 21.62 3.80 17.37
N THR A 44 21.82 2.92 18.36
CA THR A 44 20.78 1.96 18.82
C THR A 44 19.80 2.55 19.85
N LYS A 45 20.04 3.79 20.31
CA LYS A 45 19.09 4.55 21.14
C LYS A 45 18.05 5.33 20.34
N ILE A 46 18.08 5.25 19.00
CA ILE A 46 16.85 5.32 18.23
C ILE A 46 16.19 3.94 18.35
N SER A 47 15.66 3.65 19.53
CA SER A 47 14.52 2.76 19.59
C SER A 47 13.50 3.35 18.60
N PRO A 48 12.81 2.55 17.75
CA PRO A 48 11.59 2.99 17.09
C PRO A 48 10.52 3.17 18.18
N GLY A 49 10.79 4.09 19.10
CA GLY A 49 10.01 4.35 20.27
C GLY A 49 8.81 5.11 19.79
N LYS A 50 7.65 4.44 19.80
CA LYS A 50 6.30 5.02 19.85
C LYS A 50 6.22 6.43 19.27
N TRP A 51 6.66 6.58 18.03
CA TRP A 51 6.41 7.76 17.25
C TRP A 51 4.89 7.82 17.12
N PRO A 52 4.24 8.95 17.41
CA PRO A 52 2.81 9.04 17.18
C PRO A 52 2.54 8.57 15.74
N LEU A 53 1.56 7.68 15.54
CA LEU A 53 1.14 7.28 14.20
C LEU A 53 0.67 8.50 13.38
N THR A 54 0.37 9.60 14.07
CA THR A 54 0.10 10.93 13.53
C THR A 54 1.37 11.78 13.36
N GLU A 55 1.98 11.66 12.17
CA GLU A 55 3.04 12.48 11.54
C GLU A 55 2.75 14.01 11.42
N PRO A 56 3.59 15.03 11.71
CA PRO A 56 3.27 16.41 11.39
C PRO A 56 3.23 16.59 9.87
N SER A 57 2.30 17.43 9.43
CA SER A 57 2.17 17.89 8.06
C SER A 57 3.48 18.57 7.60
N ILE A 58 4.44 17.79 7.11
CA ILE A 58 5.30 18.28 6.01
C ILE A 58 4.30 18.50 4.88
N SER A 59 4.16 19.74 4.41
CA SER A 59 3.15 20.10 3.41
C SER A 59 3.42 19.37 2.09
N LYS A 60 2.95 18.12 1.97
CA LYS A 60 2.99 17.34 0.74
C LYS A 60 2.24 18.14 -0.34
N PRO A 61 2.73 18.17 -1.59
CA PRO A 61 1.99 18.77 -2.67
C PRO A 61 0.57 18.18 -2.72
N ARG A 62 -0.43 18.99 -3.05
CA ARG A 62 -1.77 18.42 -3.21
C ARG A 62 -1.80 17.55 -4.46
N LEU A 63 -2.54 16.45 -4.42
CA LEU A 63 -2.90 15.72 -5.63
C LEU A 63 -3.85 16.59 -6.46
N LYS A 64 -3.62 16.64 -7.77
CA LYS A 64 -4.38 17.48 -8.69
C LYS A 64 -4.75 16.70 -9.93
N VAL A 65 -5.95 16.93 -10.45
CA VAL A 65 -6.32 16.47 -11.79
C VAL A 65 -5.47 17.16 -12.85
N SER A 66 -5.26 16.49 -13.98
CA SER A 66 -4.56 17.04 -15.13
C SER A 66 -5.32 18.23 -15.74
N GLY A 67 -4.68 18.99 -16.64
CA GLY A 67 -5.34 20.10 -17.34
C GLY A 67 -6.52 19.68 -18.24
N GLN A 68 -6.67 18.38 -18.51
CA GLN A 68 -7.82 17.81 -19.21
C GLN A 68 -8.95 17.39 -18.28
N ARG A 69 -8.83 17.65 -16.96
CA ARG A 69 -9.73 17.15 -15.91
C ARG A 69 -9.80 15.62 -15.85
N ASP A 70 -8.69 14.96 -16.21
CA ASP A 70 -8.53 13.53 -16.05
C ASP A 70 -7.63 13.23 -14.84
N TYR A 71 -7.90 12.12 -14.15
CA TYR A 71 -7.07 11.55 -13.11
C TYR A 71 -6.95 10.04 -13.30
N LEU A 72 -5.74 9.56 -13.53
CA LEU A 72 -5.46 8.15 -13.80
C LEU A 72 -4.81 7.48 -12.58
N ILE A 73 -5.43 6.41 -12.11
CA ILE A 73 -4.93 5.57 -11.02
C ILE A 73 -4.53 4.21 -11.59
N ALA A 74 -3.33 3.73 -11.24
CA ALA A 74 -2.99 2.32 -11.41
C ALA A 74 -3.07 1.62 -10.04
N ILE A 75 -3.78 0.50 -9.98
CA ILE A 75 -3.94 -0.31 -8.78
C ILE A 75 -3.02 -1.51 -8.90
N PHE A 76 -1.97 -1.52 -8.07
CA PHE A 76 -1.10 -2.66 -7.88
C PHE A 76 -1.55 -3.42 -6.63
N SER A 77 -1.86 -4.69 -6.77
CA SER A 77 -2.42 -5.51 -5.69
C SER A 77 -1.66 -6.84 -5.61
N ASP A 78 -1.53 -7.36 -4.40
CA ASP A 78 -1.01 -8.71 -4.14
C ASP A 78 0.40 -8.87 -4.72
N LEU A 79 1.31 -8.00 -4.28
CA LEU A 79 2.70 -7.98 -4.75
C LEU A 79 3.52 -9.14 -4.18
N HIS A 80 3.24 -9.49 -2.92
CA HIS A 80 3.82 -10.63 -2.22
C HIS A 80 5.35 -10.68 -2.24
N TYR A 81 5.99 -9.54 -1.97
CA TYR A 81 7.45 -9.52 -1.88
C TYR A 81 7.93 -10.37 -0.72
N GLY A 82 9.10 -11.01 -0.88
CA GLY A 82 9.74 -11.74 0.21
C GLY A 82 9.12 -13.10 0.56
N GLU A 83 8.41 -13.73 -0.38
CA GLU A 83 7.82 -15.06 -0.20
C GLU A 83 8.88 -16.18 -0.02
N GLN A 84 10.08 -16.01 -0.56
CA GLN A 84 11.23 -16.84 -0.22
C GLN A 84 12.52 -16.04 -0.33
N GLU A 85 12.93 -15.44 0.79
CA GLU A 85 14.01 -14.46 0.86
C GLU A 85 15.37 -15.00 0.37
N PHE A 86 15.62 -16.31 0.50
CA PHE A 86 16.85 -16.97 0.05
C PHE A 86 16.62 -18.03 -1.02
N GLY A 87 15.91 -17.67 -2.09
CA GLY A 87 15.76 -18.55 -3.24
C GLY A 87 14.94 -17.97 -4.38
N TRP A 88 13.91 -18.68 -4.81
CA TRP A 88 13.12 -18.33 -5.99
C TRP A 88 12.30 -17.04 -5.80
N GLY A 89 11.98 -16.67 -4.56
CA GLY A 89 11.24 -15.45 -4.23
C GLY A 89 11.95 -14.19 -4.72
N ILE A 90 13.29 -14.16 -4.70
CA ILE A 90 14.08 -13.03 -5.23
C ILE A 90 13.78 -12.78 -6.71
N ASP A 91 13.60 -13.84 -7.50
CA ASP A 91 13.29 -13.68 -8.92
C ASP A 91 11.83 -13.27 -9.14
N GLN A 92 10.92 -13.68 -8.26
CA GLN A 92 9.54 -13.18 -8.26
C GLN A 92 9.48 -11.69 -7.91
N ASP A 93 10.19 -11.23 -6.89
CA ASP A 93 10.27 -9.81 -6.52
C ASP A 93 10.76 -8.95 -7.71
N LYS A 94 11.80 -9.41 -8.41
CA LYS A 94 12.28 -8.76 -9.65
C LYS A 94 11.23 -8.77 -10.75
N ASN A 95 10.48 -9.86 -10.91
CA ASN A 95 9.42 -9.95 -11.91
C ASN A 95 8.25 -9.02 -11.55
N SER A 96 7.82 -8.97 -10.28
CA SER A 96 6.85 -8.00 -9.76
C SER A 96 7.28 -6.56 -10.05
N THR A 97 8.57 -6.23 -9.80
CA THR A 97 9.14 -4.92 -10.12
C THR A 97 9.04 -4.62 -11.62
N ARG A 98 9.31 -5.60 -12.48
CA ARG A 98 9.21 -5.46 -13.94
C ARG A 98 7.77 -5.17 -14.39
N VAL A 99 6.77 -5.85 -13.83
CA VAL A 99 5.35 -5.58 -14.11
C VAL A 99 5.01 -4.13 -13.77
N MET A 100 5.33 -3.69 -12.55
CA MET A 100 5.07 -2.31 -12.11
C MET A 100 5.74 -1.28 -13.03
N GLN A 101 7.00 -1.51 -13.42
CA GLN A 101 7.71 -0.63 -14.34
C GLN A 101 7.07 -0.61 -15.74
N SER A 102 6.62 -1.76 -16.25
CA SER A 102 5.94 -1.86 -17.55
C SER A 102 4.64 -1.05 -17.57
N VAL A 103 3.80 -1.23 -16.54
CA VAL A 103 2.53 -0.50 -16.40
C VAL A 103 2.78 1.00 -16.25
N MET A 104 3.65 1.42 -15.32
CA MET A 104 3.97 2.83 -15.11
C MET A 104 4.49 3.52 -16.37
N LYS A 105 5.34 2.82 -17.14
CA LYS A 105 5.87 3.35 -18.41
C LYS A 105 4.78 3.48 -19.48
N SER A 106 3.87 2.52 -19.56
CA SER A 106 2.83 2.47 -20.60
C SER A 106 1.69 3.45 -20.33
N GLU A 107 1.30 3.59 -19.05
CA GLU A 107 0.11 4.33 -18.65
C GLU A 107 0.40 5.71 -18.06
N GLN A 108 1.57 5.90 -17.44
CA GLN A 108 1.96 7.15 -16.74
C GLN A 108 0.86 7.66 -15.78
N PRO A 109 0.44 6.84 -14.79
CA PRO A 109 -0.65 7.19 -13.89
C PRO A 109 -0.32 8.40 -13.01
N ASP A 110 -1.33 9.19 -12.64
CA ASP A 110 -1.20 10.30 -11.70
C ASP A 110 -0.93 9.82 -10.26
N LEU A 111 -1.44 8.64 -9.92
CA LEU A 111 -1.26 7.98 -8.62
C LEU A 111 -1.19 6.46 -8.76
N ILE A 112 -0.28 5.85 -8.00
CA ILE A 112 -0.30 4.41 -7.75
C ILE A 112 -1.06 4.13 -6.46
N VAL A 113 -1.95 3.14 -6.48
CA VAL A 113 -2.54 2.58 -5.27
C VAL A 113 -1.97 1.18 -5.05
N PHE A 114 -1.31 0.96 -3.92
CA PHE A 114 -1.00 -0.40 -3.44
C PHE A 114 -2.20 -0.92 -2.64
N ASN A 115 -2.90 -1.93 -3.15
CA ASN A 115 -4.15 -2.42 -2.59
C ASN A 115 -3.97 -3.68 -1.74
N GLY A 116 -3.05 -3.63 -0.77
CA GLY A 116 -2.76 -4.71 0.18
C GLY A 116 -1.86 -5.82 -0.36
N ASP A 117 -1.39 -6.62 0.59
CA ASP A 117 -0.46 -7.74 0.43
C ASP A 117 0.80 -7.35 -0.34
N LEU A 118 1.45 -6.29 0.16
CA LEU A 118 2.70 -5.77 -0.37
C LEU A 118 3.82 -6.80 -0.15
N ILE A 119 3.85 -7.38 1.04
CA ILE A 119 4.87 -8.33 1.50
C ILE A 119 4.15 -9.56 2.03
N THR A 120 4.59 -10.76 1.64
CA THR A 120 4.01 -12.02 2.09
C THR A 120 4.07 -12.14 3.61
N GLY A 121 5.22 -11.80 4.19
CA GLY A 121 5.40 -11.72 5.63
C GLY A 121 5.81 -13.05 6.24
N GLU A 122 5.15 -14.18 5.94
CA GLU A 122 5.39 -15.46 6.63
C GLU A 122 6.84 -15.99 6.56
N ASP A 123 7.51 -15.80 5.41
CA ASP A 123 8.85 -16.35 5.16
C ASP A 123 9.96 -15.27 5.19
N THR A 124 9.64 -14.07 5.65
CA THR A 124 10.60 -12.96 5.81
C THR A 124 11.31 -13.01 7.16
N HIS A 125 12.58 -12.58 7.23
CA HIS A 125 13.29 -12.49 8.50
C HIS A 125 12.83 -11.30 9.36
N LYS A 126 12.62 -11.57 10.66
CA LYS A 126 12.04 -10.62 11.64
C LYS A 126 12.77 -9.27 11.71
N GLU A 127 14.06 -9.22 11.40
CA GLU A 127 14.88 -8.03 11.52
C GLU A 127 14.87 -7.13 10.27
N ASN A 128 14.33 -7.59 9.13
CA ASN A 128 14.50 -6.91 7.86
C ASN A 128 13.26 -6.84 6.97
N SER A 129 12.10 -7.36 7.38
CA SER A 129 10.89 -7.38 6.56
C SER A 129 10.50 -5.99 6.02
N THR A 130 10.81 -4.89 6.73
CA THR A 130 10.57 -3.53 6.24
C THR A 130 11.47 -3.12 5.07
N LEU A 131 12.60 -3.79 4.82
CA LEU A 131 13.48 -3.51 3.68
C LEU A 131 12.80 -3.82 2.34
N TYR A 132 11.77 -4.67 2.33
CA TYR A 132 10.98 -4.91 1.13
C TYR A 132 10.16 -3.68 0.72
N ILE A 133 9.80 -2.79 1.65
CA ILE A 133 9.18 -1.50 1.28
C ILE A 133 10.13 -0.70 0.40
N ASP A 134 11.42 -0.64 0.74
CA ASP A 134 12.41 0.07 -0.07
C ASP A 134 12.48 -0.50 -1.49
N GLN A 135 12.40 -1.83 -1.64
CA GLN A 135 12.40 -2.51 -2.94
C GLN A 135 11.13 -2.21 -3.75
N ILE A 136 9.96 -2.28 -3.11
CA ILE A 136 8.64 -2.04 -3.73
C ILE A 136 8.54 -0.61 -4.24
N VAL A 137 8.97 0.37 -3.43
CA VAL A 137 8.83 1.79 -3.77
C VAL A 137 10.02 2.34 -4.57
N GLU A 138 11.15 1.63 -4.66
CA GLU A 138 12.31 2.04 -5.48
C GLU A 138 11.92 2.49 -6.90
N PRO A 139 11.18 1.71 -7.70
CA PRO A 139 10.83 2.12 -9.05
C PRO A 139 9.95 3.38 -9.07
N LEU A 140 9.08 3.58 -8.08
CA LEU A 140 8.24 4.78 -7.94
C LEU A 140 9.06 6.01 -7.58
N VAL A 141 9.96 5.88 -6.60
CA VAL A 141 10.85 6.97 -6.18
C VAL A 141 11.74 7.41 -7.34
N ARG A 142 12.29 6.48 -8.11
CA ARG A 142 13.15 6.78 -9.28
C ARG A 142 12.40 7.52 -10.39
N THR A 143 11.09 7.31 -10.53
CA THR A 143 10.26 7.96 -11.56
C THR A 143 9.46 9.14 -11.02
N ASN A 144 9.66 9.54 -9.75
CA ASN A 144 8.87 10.56 -9.05
C ASN A 144 7.36 10.27 -9.03
N GLN A 145 7.01 9.00 -8.98
CA GLN A 145 5.64 8.55 -8.90
C GLN A 145 5.11 8.73 -7.47
N ARG A 146 3.88 9.24 -7.36
CA ARG A 146 3.16 9.33 -6.08
C ARG A 146 2.38 8.05 -5.86
N TRP A 147 2.23 7.67 -4.59
CA TRP A 147 1.43 6.50 -4.24
C TRP A 147 0.69 6.64 -2.93
N ALA A 148 -0.31 5.78 -2.74
CA ALA A 148 -1.04 5.59 -1.50
C ALA A 148 -1.29 4.08 -1.32
N SER A 149 -1.39 3.62 -0.08
CA SER A 149 -1.50 2.19 0.23
C SER A 149 -2.64 1.90 1.19
N VAL A 150 -3.27 0.75 1.02
CA VAL A 150 -4.03 0.06 2.04
C VAL A 150 -3.34 -1.27 2.32
N TYR A 151 -3.42 -1.77 3.55
CA TYR A 151 -2.78 -3.02 3.94
C TYR A 151 -3.74 -4.20 3.92
N GLY A 152 -3.19 -5.36 3.59
CA GLY A 152 -3.86 -6.65 3.56
C GLY A 152 -3.47 -7.55 4.72
N ASN A 153 -3.94 -8.79 4.67
CA ASN A 153 -3.68 -9.78 5.72
C ASN A 153 -2.23 -10.27 5.72
N HIS A 154 -1.50 -10.21 4.61
CA HIS A 154 -0.07 -10.57 4.56
C HIS A 154 0.85 -9.45 5.05
N ASP A 155 0.39 -8.20 5.03
CA ASP A 155 1.12 -7.06 5.61
C ASP A 155 1.17 -7.10 7.14
N SER A 156 0.68 -8.18 7.75
CA SER A 156 0.61 -8.43 9.20
C SER A 156 0.85 -9.89 9.49
N LYS A 157 2.07 -10.26 9.89
CA LYS A 157 2.44 -11.64 10.20
C LYS A 157 3.30 -11.68 11.46
N HIS A 158 3.53 -12.89 11.97
CA HIS A 158 4.34 -13.11 13.17
C HIS A 158 5.78 -12.53 13.10
N THR A 159 6.29 -12.35 11.89
CA THR A 159 7.59 -11.76 11.51
C THR A 159 7.51 -10.30 11.07
N LEU A 160 6.31 -9.79 10.78
CA LEU A 160 6.11 -8.51 10.12
C LEU A 160 5.06 -7.66 10.83
N ASP A 161 5.53 -6.55 11.42
CA ASP A 161 4.69 -5.57 12.09
C ASP A 161 4.18 -4.52 11.11
N ARG A 162 2.86 -4.49 10.90
CA ARG A 162 2.18 -3.47 10.06
C ARG A 162 2.49 -2.03 10.48
N GLU A 163 2.74 -1.73 11.76
CA GLU A 163 3.14 -0.38 12.18
C GLU A 163 4.53 -0.02 11.68
N GLN A 164 5.42 -1.00 11.57
CA GLN A 164 6.77 -0.79 11.05
C GLN A 164 6.73 -0.60 9.53
N LEU A 165 5.87 -1.33 8.81
CA LEU A 165 5.61 -1.08 7.39
C LEU A 165 5.11 0.35 7.16
N PHE A 166 4.11 0.77 7.93
CA PHE A 166 3.58 2.12 7.87
C PHE A 166 4.66 3.17 8.09
N ARG A 167 5.50 3.01 9.12
CA ARG A 167 6.60 3.95 9.39
C ARG A 167 7.65 3.97 8.27
N ALA A 168 7.99 2.81 7.70
CA ALA A 168 8.94 2.72 6.60
C ALA A 168 8.42 3.44 5.35
N GLU A 169 7.17 3.16 4.96
CA GLU A 169 6.54 3.75 3.78
C GLU A 169 6.34 5.27 3.92
N LYS A 170 5.94 5.72 5.13
CA LYS A 170 5.79 7.14 5.47
C LYS A 170 7.09 7.95 5.36
N GLY A 171 8.24 7.29 5.41
CA GLY A 171 9.56 7.92 5.28
C GLY A 171 9.80 8.57 3.91
N TYR A 172 8.95 8.28 2.91
CA TYR A 172 9.10 8.81 1.56
C TYR A 172 8.19 10.02 1.29
N ASP A 173 8.77 11.05 0.65
CA ASP A 173 8.09 12.33 0.37
C ASP A 173 6.84 12.18 -0.52
N LEU A 174 6.84 11.20 -1.43
CA LEU A 174 5.79 10.96 -2.43
C LEU A 174 4.74 9.92 -1.99
N CYS A 175 4.87 9.36 -0.78
CA CYS A 175 3.85 8.51 -0.16
C CYS A 175 2.69 9.37 0.37
N TYR A 176 1.45 9.02 0.06
CA TYR A 176 0.22 9.66 0.59
C TYR A 176 -0.53 8.77 1.57
N THR A 177 -0.06 7.53 1.79
CA THR A 177 -0.56 6.63 2.82
C THR A 177 -0.59 7.33 4.16
N THR A 178 -1.70 7.27 4.89
CA THR A 178 -1.82 7.86 6.22
C THR A 178 -2.75 7.05 7.11
N SER A 179 -2.87 7.49 8.36
CA SER A 179 -3.83 6.98 9.31
C SER A 179 -4.65 8.17 9.80
N MET A 180 -5.97 8.01 9.82
CA MET A 180 -6.93 8.99 10.30
C MET A 180 -7.86 8.35 11.32
N GLY A 181 -8.51 9.19 12.11
CA GLY A 181 -9.35 8.77 13.23
C GLY A 181 -8.53 8.39 14.45
N ASP A 182 -9.08 8.67 15.63
CA ASP A 182 -8.42 8.35 16.89
C ASP A 182 -8.63 6.87 17.21
N ASN A 183 -7.55 6.08 17.20
CA ASN A 183 -7.55 4.66 17.57
C ASN A 183 -8.54 3.78 16.75
N LEU A 184 -8.71 4.05 15.45
CA LEU A 184 -9.46 3.14 14.59
C LEU A 184 -8.79 1.76 14.53
N PRO A 185 -9.56 0.65 14.46
CA PRO A 185 -8.98 -0.66 14.22
C PRO A 185 -8.36 -0.75 12.82
N GLY A 186 -7.10 -1.18 12.76
CA GLY A 186 -6.27 -1.08 11.54
C GLY A 186 -5.42 0.19 11.54
N ILE A 187 -4.54 0.35 10.54
CA ILE A 187 -3.61 1.47 10.43
C ILE A 187 -3.96 2.35 9.23
N THR A 188 -4.20 1.76 8.07
CA THR A 188 -4.37 2.49 6.80
C THR A 188 -5.83 2.87 6.52
N ASN A 189 -6.51 3.43 7.53
CA ASN A 189 -7.85 4.01 7.39
C ASN A 189 -7.74 5.52 7.18
N TYR A 190 -8.06 6.02 5.98
CA TYR A 190 -7.93 7.44 5.64
C TYR A 190 -8.63 7.80 4.33
N TYR A 191 -8.65 9.09 4.01
CA TYR A 191 -8.99 9.57 2.68
C TYR A 191 -7.92 10.53 2.15
N VAL A 192 -7.82 10.62 0.82
CA VAL A 192 -6.94 11.59 0.13
C VAL A 192 -7.77 12.48 -0.79
N PRO A 193 -7.79 13.80 -0.56
CA PRO A 193 -8.46 14.72 -1.46
C PRO A 193 -7.61 15.02 -2.71
N VAL A 194 -8.24 14.98 -3.87
CA VAL A 194 -7.69 15.42 -5.15
C VAL A 194 -8.39 16.70 -5.57
N TYR A 195 -7.63 17.65 -6.13
CA TYR A 195 -8.12 19.00 -6.41
C TYR A 195 -8.02 19.37 -7.89
N GLU A 196 -8.77 20.38 -8.30
CA GLU A 196 -8.52 21.08 -9.55
C GLU A 196 -7.69 22.34 -9.28
N GLY A 197 -6.55 22.47 -9.98
CA GLY A 197 -5.70 23.66 -9.90
C GLY A 197 -5.40 24.06 -8.45
N ASP A 198 -5.75 25.30 -8.10
CA ASP A 198 -5.59 25.85 -6.75
C ASP A 198 -6.92 25.98 -5.99
N SER A 199 -7.98 25.32 -6.47
CA SER A 199 -9.28 25.29 -5.78
C SER A 199 -9.13 24.79 -4.34
N LYS A 200 -9.84 25.39 -3.39
CA LYS A 200 -9.82 24.94 -1.98
C LYS A 200 -10.69 23.71 -1.76
N ASP A 201 -11.64 23.47 -2.66
CA ASP A 201 -12.57 22.36 -2.58
C ASP A 201 -12.05 21.18 -3.41
N PRO A 202 -12.02 19.96 -2.85
CA PRO A 202 -11.59 18.78 -3.58
C PRO A 202 -12.61 18.42 -4.66
N ILE A 203 -12.14 18.03 -5.84
CA ILE A 203 -12.99 17.54 -6.92
C ILE A 203 -13.28 16.03 -6.77
N LEU A 204 -12.43 15.33 -6.02
CA LEU A 204 -12.49 13.88 -5.84
C LEU A 204 -11.95 13.50 -4.44
N LEU A 205 -12.57 12.49 -3.82
CA LEU A 205 -12.04 11.82 -2.63
C LEU A 205 -11.64 10.38 -2.97
N LEU A 206 -10.47 9.95 -2.49
CA LEU A 206 -10.03 8.57 -2.53
C LEU A 206 -10.09 8.01 -1.11
N TRP A 207 -10.94 7.00 -0.86
CA TRP A 207 -11.10 6.38 0.45
C TRP A 207 -10.30 5.08 0.55
N PHE A 208 -9.64 4.87 1.69
CA PHE A 208 -8.81 3.69 1.96
C PHE A 208 -9.23 3.08 3.29
N PHE A 209 -9.51 1.77 3.27
CA PHE A 209 -10.05 1.03 4.41
C PHE A 209 -9.20 -0.21 4.71
N ASP A 210 -8.63 -0.26 5.92
CA ASP A 210 -7.84 -1.39 6.38
C ASP A 210 -8.77 -2.55 6.77
N SER A 211 -8.81 -3.59 5.94
CA SER A 211 -9.55 -4.83 6.21
C SER A 211 -8.86 -5.74 7.22
N ARG A 212 -7.66 -5.37 7.70
CA ARG A 212 -6.89 -6.08 8.72
C ARG A 212 -6.56 -7.52 8.28
N GLY A 213 -6.67 -8.48 9.18
CA GLY A 213 -6.28 -9.87 8.96
C GLY A 213 -4.83 -10.19 9.30
N GLY A 214 -4.47 -11.47 9.17
CA GLY A 214 -3.14 -11.99 9.43
C GLY A 214 -2.86 -12.33 10.88
N THR A 215 -1.56 -12.38 11.24
CA THR A 215 -1.08 -12.77 12.57
C THR A 215 -0.52 -11.58 13.34
N SER A 216 -0.75 -11.55 14.64
CA SER A 216 -0.12 -10.62 15.57
C SER A 216 1.41 -10.74 15.54
N TYR A 217 2.09 -9.60 15.59
CA TYR A 217 3.54 -9.56 15.58
C TYR A 217 4.13 -10.25 16.81
N GLN A 218 5.12 -11.12 16.60
CA GLN A 218 5.83 -11.86 17.65
C GLN A 218 4.95 -12.73 18.56
N THR A 219 3.83 -13.25 18.07
CA THR A 219 3.06 -14.29 18.78
C THR A 219 3.52 -15.69 18.36
N ASP A 220 3.81 -16.55 19.34
CA ASP A 220 4.06 -17.98 19.15
C ASP A 220 2.71 -18.73 19.06
N SER A 221 1.84 -18.32 18.13
CA SER A 221 0.51 -18.91 17.99
C SER A 221 0.51 -20.06 17.00
N ASP A 222 -0.05 -21.21 17.41
CA ASP A 222 -0.44 -22.29 16.50
C ASP A 222 -1.53 -21.84 15.50
N ASN A 223 -2.22 -20.72 15.81
CA ASN A 223 -3.14 -20.04 14.93
C ASN A 223 -2.41 -18.95 14.15
N MET A 224 -2.28 -19.13 12.84
CA MET A 224 -1.60 -18.20 11.93
C MET A 224 -2.47 -16.99 11.57
N ASP A 225 -3.74 -16.94 11.95
CA ASP A 225 -4.64 -15.80 11.69
C ASP A 225 -5.47 -15.46 12.95
N ASP A 226 -4.92 -14.63 13.83
CA ASP A 226 -5.55 -14.20 15.09
C ASP A 226 -6.11 -12.76 15.04
N ILE A 227 -5.86 -12.04 13.94
CA ILE A 227 -6.37 -10.69 13.72
C ILE A 227 -7.66 -10.77 12.90
N PRO A 228 -8.76 -10.12 13.34
CA PRO A 228 -9.96 -9.95 12.52
C PRO A 228 -9.64 -9.47 11.10
N ASN A 229 -10.26 -10.08 10.09
CA ASN A 229 -10.03 -9.85 8.66
C ASN A 229 -11.22 -9.12 7.99
N TRP A 230 -11.76 -8.12 8.67
CA TRP A 230 -12.81 -7.25 8.15
C TRP A 230 -12.58 -5.80 8.57
N VAL A 231 -13.07 -4.87 7.75
CA VAL A 231 -13.22 -3.46 8.15
C VAL A 231 -14.14 -3.39 9.36
N ALA A 232 -13.61 -2.87 10.47
CA ALA A 232 -14.33 -2.86 11.73
C ALA A 232 -15.54 -1.91 11.71
N PRO A 233 -16.61 -2.19 12.48
CA PRO A 233 -17.77 -1.31 12.59
C PRO A 233 -17.40 0.13 13.01
N GLU A 234 -16.39 0.30 13.85
CA GLU A 234 -15.89 1.62 14.27
C GLU A 234 -15.28 2.40 13.09
N THR A 235 -14.64 1.69 12.16
CA THR A 235 -14.12 2.29 10.91
C THR A 235 -15.27 2.68 9.98
N ALA A 236 -16.34 1.87 9.91
CA ALA A 236 -17.54 2.21 9.15
C ALA A 236 -18.24 3.46 9.74
N GLU A 237 -18.40 3.54 11.06
CA GLU A 237 -18.95 4.71 11.73
C GLU A 237 -18.10 5.97 11.49
N TRP A 238 -16.78 5.84 11.56
CA TRP A 238 -15.86 6.93 11.21
C TRP A 238 -16.05 7.38 9.76
N PHE A 239 -16.22 6.45 8.82
CA PHE A 239 -16.46 6.75 7.43
C PHE A 239 -17.73 7.57 7.24
N THR A 240 -18.88 7.07 7.73
CA THR A 240 -20.17 7.78 7.61
C THR A 240 -20.09 9.18 8.21
N LYS A 241 -19.54 9.31 9.42
CA LYS A 241 -19.40 10.62 10.07
C LYS A 241 -18.47 11.56 9.29
N THR A 242 -17.34 11.06 8.82
CA THR A 242 -16.36 11.87 8.08
C THR A 242 -16.92 12.28 6.71
N TYR A 243 -17.66 11.40 6.06
CA TYR A 243 -18.37 11.68 4.82
C TYR A 243 -19.36 12.83 5.00
N ASP A 244 -20.23 12.77 6.02
CA ASP A 244 -21.20 13.82 6.33
C ASP A 244 -20.51 15.15 6.67
N ASP A 245 -19.46 15.11 7.51
CA ASP A 245 -18.67 16.29 7.88
C ASP A 245 -18.04 16.95 6.63
N LEU A 246 -17.59 16.17 5.63
CA LEU A 246 -17.04 16.67 4.37
C LEU A 246 -18.12 17.24 3.44
N LYS A 247 -19.27 16.56 3.33
CA LYS A 247 -20.43 17.02 2.57
C LYS A 247 -20.92 18.37 3.09
N ASP A 248 -21.06 18.50 4.41
CA ASP A 248 -21.46 19.75 5.06
C ASP A 248 -20.41 20.85 4.90
N LYS A 249 -19.12 20.52 5.08
CA LYS A 249 -18.03 21.48 4.96
C LYS A 249 -17.91 22.08 3.55
N HIS A 250 -18.11 21.27 2.53
CA HIS A 250 -17.98 21.68 1.13
C HIS A 250 -19.32 22.07 0.49
N GLY A 251 -20.43 21.86 1.19
CA GLY A 251 -21.78 22.21 0.73
C GLY A 251 -22.28 21.39 -0.45
N ARG A 252 -21.63 20.27 -0.75
CA ARG A 252 -21.98 19.35 -1.85
C ARG A 252 -21.42 17.97 -1.61
N VAL A 253 -21.98 16.98 -2.32
CA VAL A 253 -21.36 15.66 -2.45
C VAL A 253 -20.08 15.79 -3.27
N ILE A 254 -19.01 15.15 -2.81
CA ILE A 254 -17.76 15.06 -3.57
C ILE A 254 -17.68 13.65 -4.14
N PRO A 255 -17.60 13.48 -5.48
CA PRO A 255 -17.42 12.17 -6.08
C PRO A 255 -16.25 11.43 -5.47
N SER A 256 -16.38 10.12 -5.29
CA SER A 256 -15.35 9.33 -4.63
C SER A 256 -15.25 7.90 -5.14
N VAL A 257 -14.10 7.28 -4.86
CA VAL A 257 -13.85 5.84 -5.04
C VAL A 257 -13.18 5.27 -3.79
N ALA A 258 -13.32 3.97 -3.55
CA ALA A 258 -12.83 3.30 -2.36
C ALA A 258 -11.86 2.15 -2.68
N PHE A 259 -10.93 1.91 -1.77
CA PHE A 259 -9.93 0.84 -1.81
C PHE A 259 -9.94 0.09 -0.49
N VAL A 260 -10.06 -1.23 -0.55
CA VAL A 260 -9.96 -2.17 0.57
C VAL A 260 -9.31 -3.43 0.04
N HIS A 261 -8.53 -4.14 0.85
CA HIS A 261 -7.83 -5.32 0.33
C HIS A 261 -8.75 -6.54 0.23
N ILE A 262 -9.28 -7.03 1.35
CA ILE A 262 -10.12 -8.24 1.38
C ILE A 262 -11.54 -7.89 0.88
N PRO A 263 -12.13 -8.67 -0.04
CA PRO A 263 -13.44 -8.38 -0.60
C PRO A 263 -14.54 -8.42 0.47
N PRO A 264 -15.33 -7.35 0.64
CA PRO A 264 -16.52 -7.39 1.49
C PRO A 264 -17.53 -8.44 1.02
N HIS A 265 -18.38 -8.95 1.91
CA HIS A 265 -19.28 -10.08 1.60
C HIS A 265 -20.19 -9.84 0.38
N VAL A 266 -20.49 -8.58 0.06
CA VAL A 266 -21.27 -8.19 -1.12
C VAL A 266 -20.62 -8.62 -2.45
N PHE A 267 -19.29 -8.77 -2.50
CA PHE A 267 -18.59 -9.30 -3.68
C PHE A 267 -18.92 -10.77 -3.93
N LEU A 268 -19.03 -11.58 -2.88
CA LEU A 268 -19.46 -12.98 -3.02
C LEU A 268 -20.93 -13.05 -3.44
N ALA A 269 -21.79 -12.18 -2.91
CA ALA A 269 -23.17 -12.07 -3.37
C ALA A 269 -23.22 -11.72 -4.87
N ALA A 270 -22.37 -10.81 -5.34
CA ALA A 270 -22.24 -10.48 -6.76
C ALA A 270 -21.74 -11.67 -7.60
N GLN A 271 -20.70 -12.39 -7.15
CA GLN A 271 -20.20 -13.59 -7.83
C GLN A 271 -21.32 -14.65 -7.99
N GLN A 272 -22.17 -14.80 -6.97
CA GLN A 272 -23.30 -15.74 -6.97
C GLN A 272 -24.45 -15.35 -7.91
N THR A 273 -24.52 -14.11 -8.40
CA THR A 273 -25.48 -13.71 -9.45
C THR A 273 -25.12 -14.23 -10.85
N ASN A 274 -24.02 -14.99 -10.96
CA ASN A 274 -23.52 -15.59 -12.19
C ASN A 274 -23.13 -14.54 -13.24
N LEU A 275 -21.98 -13.89 -12.98
CA LEU A 275 -21.37 -12.87 -13.83
C LEU A 275 -21.13 -13.38 -15.25
N ASP A 276 -22.01 -13.00 -16.18
CA ASP A 276 -21.83 -13.29 -17.61
C ASP A 276 -20.56 -12.58 -18.13
N PRO A 277 -19.52 -13.31 -18.58
CA PRO A 277 -18.26 -12.70 -19.03
C PRO A 277 -18.43 -11.74 -20.21
N ALA A 278 -19.52 -11.86 -20.99
CA ALA A 278 -19.82 -10.94 -22.07
C ALA A 278 -20.29 -9.57 -21.56
N LYS A 279 -20.81 -9.49 -20.32
CA LYS A 279 -21.34 -8.28 -19.70
C LYS A 279 -20.44 -7.73 -18.60
N PHE A 280 -19.76 -8.64 -17.91
CA PHE A 280 -18.85 -8.40 -16.80
C PHE A 280 -17.48 -9.01 -17.15
N PRO A 281 -16.76 -8.45 -18.15
CA PRO A 281 -15.51 -9.04 -18.60
C PRO A 281 -14.46 -8.97 -17.48
N GLY A 282 -13.71 -10.05 -17.34
CA GLY A 282 -12.73 -10.22 -16.26
C GLY A 282 -12.53 -11.69 -15.93
N LEU A 283 -11.33 -12.00 -15.41
CA LEU A 283 -11.08 -13.30 -14.82
C LEU A 283 -11.92 -13.44 -13.55
N ASN A 284 -12.60 -14.57 -13.38
CA ASN A 284 -13.40 -14.93 -12.20
C ASN A 284 -13.04 -16.37 -11.78
N ALA A 285 -11.82 -16.57 -11.27
CA ALA A 285 -11.24 -17.91 -11.13
C ALA A 285 -11.21 -18.42 -9.68
N ASP A 286 -11.19 -17.55 -8.67
CA ASP A 286 -11.34 -17.99 -7.29
C ASP A 286 -12.84 -18.09 -6.96
N SER A 287 -13.33 -19.32 -6.78
CA SER A 287 -14.74 -19.57 -6.49
C SER A 287 -14.91 -20.70 -5.46
N PRO A 288 -15.54 -20.43 -4.30
CA PRO A 288 -16.03 -19.12 -3.85
C PRO A 288 -14.89 -18.13 -3.50
N LEU A 289 -15.20 -16.83 -3.52
CA LEU A 289 -14.30 -15.77 -3.05
C LEU A 289 -13.95 -15.90 -1.55
N ALA A 290 -12.74 -15.51 -1.16
CA ALA A 290 -12.31 -15.37 0.22
C ALA A 290 -12.72 -13.99 0.79
N ILE A 291 -13.94 -13.90 1.30
CA ILE A 291 -14.51 -12.64 1.81
C ILE A 291 -14.04 -12.25 3.21
N GLN A 292 -14.30 -10.99 3.58
CA GLN A 292 -14.14 -10.48 4.93
C GLN A 292 -14.98 -11.27 5.96
N GLY A 293 -14.37 -11.60 7.10
CA GLY A 293 -15.03 -12.31 8.19
C GLY A 293 -15.64 -13.65 7.75
N GLU A 294 -16.81 -13.96 8.29
CA GLU A 294 -17.62 -15.13 7.91
C GLU A 294 -18.93 -14.70 7.22
N GLY A 295 -18.97 -13.46 6.69
CA GLY A 295 -20.07 -12.90 5.90
C GLY A 295 -21.10 -12.07 6.67
N GLY A 296 -20.83 -11.69 7.93
CA GLY A 296 -21.73 -10.81 8.69
C GLY A 296 -21.03 -9.66 9.44
N GLU A 297 -19.74 -9.81 9.72
CA GLU A 297 -18.96 -8.88 10.55
C GLU A 297 -18.71 -7.54 9.87
N ASP A 298 -18.68 -7.52 8.54
CA ASP A 298 -18.51 -6.33 7.71
C ASP A 298 -19.83 -5.69 7.27
N ALA A 299 -20.98 -6.17 7.77
CA ALA A 299 -22.29 -5.61 7.42
C ALA A 299 -22.40 -4.09 7.64
N PRO A 300 -21.90 -3.51 8.76
CA PRO A 300 -21.90 -2.05 8.94
C PRO A 300 -21.08 -1.31 7.88
N PHE A 301 -19.99 -1.92 7.40
CA PHE A 301 -19.16 -1.34 6.34
C PHE A 301 -19.88 -1.38 4.99
N VAL A 302 -20.50 -2.51 4.65
CA VAL A 302 -21.29 -2.65 3.42
C VAL A 302 -22.47 -1.68 3.39
N GLU A 303 -23.17 -1.49 4.51
CA GLU A 303 -24.23 -0.49 4.66
C GLU A 303 -23.69 0.93 4.44
N ALA A 304 -22.58 1.29 5.10
CA ALA A 304 -21.98 2.61 4.95
C ALA A 304 -21.54 2.91 3.49
N LEU A 305 -21.01 1.91 2.77
CA LEU A 305 -20.66 2.04 1.36
C LEU A 305 -21.89 2.29 0.47
N LEU A 306 -23.00 1.61 0.74
CA LEU A 306 -24.23 1.75 -0.03
C LEU A 306 -24.93 3.10 0.22
N GLU A 307 -24.82 3.64 1.43
CA GLU A 307 -25.41 4.94 1.81
C GLU A 307 -24.58 6.15 1.37
N ALA A 308 -23.29 5.96 1.05
CA ALA A 308 -22.39 7.02 0.65
C ALA A 308 -22.68 7.53 -0.78
N GLU A 309 -23.62 8.49 -0.88
CA GLU A 309 -23.94 9.18 -2.14
C GLU A 309 -22.66 9.69 -2.85
N GLY A 310 -22.56 9.47 -4.15
CA GLY A 310 -21.37 9.85 -4.93
C GLY A 310 -20.14 8.96 -4.73
N LEU A 311 -20.20 7.90 -3.89
CA LEU A 311 -19.24 6.80 -3.96
C LEU A 311 -19.55 5.98 -5.22
N HIS A 312 -18.67 6.09 -6.21
CA HIS A 312 -18.89 5.51 -7.53
C HIS A 312 -18.50 4.04 -7.60
N SER A 313 -17.36 3.67 -7.03
CA SER A 313 -16.82 2.30 -7.12
C SER A 313 -15.89 1.97 -5.97
N ILE A 314 -15.79 0.67 -5.69
CA ILE A 314 -14.89 0.08 -4.70
C ILE A 314 -13.99 -0.98 -5.36
N TYR A 315 -12.71 -0.94 -5.01
CA TYR A 315 -11.67 -1.79 -5.58
C TYR A 315 -11.05 -2.71 -4.52
N VAL A 316 -10.96 -4.01 -4.83
CA VAL A 316 -10.49 -5.08 -3.93
C VAL A 316 -9.35 -5.91 -4.52
N GLY A 317 -8.58 -6.59 -3.68
CA GLY A 317 -7.49 -7.50 -4.06
C GLY A 317 -7.76 -8.91 -3.52
N HIS A 318 -6.74 -9.51 -2.88
CA HIS A 318 -6.82 -10.72 -2.07
C HIS A 318 -7.03 -12.03 -2.85
N ASP A 319 -8.08 -12.10 -3.66
CA ASP A 319 -8.30 -13.24 -4.56
C ASP A 319 -7.54 -13.00 -5.89
N HIS A 320 -6.42 -13.70 -6.06
CA HIS A 320 -5.45 -13.44 -7.15
C HIS A 320 -5.98 -13.82 -8.54
N GLY A 321 -6.99 -14.68 -8.58
CA GLY A 321 -7.67 -15.20 -9.74
C GLY A 321 -8.81 -14.33 -10.23
N ASP A 322 -8.97 -13.11 -9.72
CA ASP A 322 -10.10 -12.26 -10.05
C ASP A 322 -9.67 -10.91 -10.63
N SER A 323 -10.47 -10.39 -11.58
CA SER A 323 -10.27 -9.09 -12.22
C SER A 323 -11.52 -8.59 -12.95
N TRP A 324 -12.71 -9.04 -12.52
CA TRP A 324 -13.98 -8.52 -13.01
C TRP A 324 -14.42 -7.28 -12.24
N CYS A 325 -15.36 -6.54 -12.83
CA CYS A 325 -16.23 -5.60 -12.13
C CYS A 325 -17.67 -6.11 -12.18
N SER A 326 -18.53 -5.60 -11.30
CA SER A 326 -19.95 -5.92 -11.25
C SER A 326 -20.77 -4.73 -10.75
N THR A 327 -22.06 -4.75 -11.02
CA THR A 327 -23.04 -3.92 -10.32
C THR A 327 -23.25 -4.43 -8.90
N TRP A 328 -23.70 -3.55 -8.02
CA TRP A 328 -24.12 -3.96 -6.68
C TRP A 328 -25.35 -4.89 -6.77
N PRO A 329 -25.36 -6.05 -6.09
CA PRO A 329 -26.49 -6.99 -6.13
C PRO A 329 -27.82 -6.33 -5.72
N GLY A 330 -28.86 -6.47 -6.55
CA GLY A 330 -30.16 -5.84 -6.34
C GLY A 330 -30.27 -4.37 -6.75
N HIS A 331 -29.18 -3.78 -7.25
CA HIS A 331 -29.09 -2.42 -7.77
C HIS A 331 -28.56 -2.43 -9.21
N GLU A 332 -29.03 -3.39 -10.01
CA GLU A 332 -28.61 -3.53 -11.40
C GLU A 332 -29.09 -2.33 -12.25
N ALA A 333 -28.35 -2.07 -13.33
CA ALA A 333 -28.69 -1.06 -14.34
C ALA A 333 -30.17 -1.12 -14.74
N GLY A 334 -30.89 -0.01 -14.54
CA GLY A 334 -32.32 0.13 -14.83
C GLY A 334 -33.27 -0.08 -13.64
N LEU A 335 -32.76 -0.40 -12.43
CA LEU A 335 -33.58 -0.56 -11.22
C LEU A 335 -33.68 0.70 -10.35
N GLY A 336 -33.00 1.80 -10.71
CA GLY A 336 -33.30 3.15 -10.23
C GLY A 336 -32.68 3.59 -8.90
N ALA A 337 -31.71 2.86 -8.33
CA ALA A 337 -30.90 3.30 -7.20
C ALA A 337 -29.41 3.25 -7.57
N GLU A 338 -28.70 4.37 -7.41
CA GLU A 338 -27.25 4.44 -7.61
C GLU A 338 -26.54 3.72 -6.45
N ALA A 339 -25.81 2.66 -6.75
CA ALA A 339 -24.97 1.92 -5.82
C ALA A 339 -23.57 1.80 -6.42
N PRO A 340 -22.51 1.70 -5.60
CA PRO A 340 -21.16 1.67 -6.11
C PRO A 340 -20.89 0.39 -6.92
N PHE A 341 -20.09 0.50 -7.98
CA PHE A 341 -19.59 -0.67 -8.71
C PHE A 341 -18.56 -1.42 -7.86
N LEU A 342 -18.60 -2.75 -7.94
CA LEU A 342 -17.70 -3.66 -7.26
C LEU A 342 -16.61 -4.10 -8.24
N CYS A 343 -15.34 -3.88 -7.95
CA CYS A 343 -14.26 -4.21 -8.89
C CYS A 343 -13.09 -4.93 -8.21
N PHE A 344 -12.69 -6.07 -8.73
CA PHE A 344 -11.38 -6.67 -8.40
C PHE A 344 -10.27 -5.94 -9.13
N ALA A 345 -9.19 -5.61 -8.42
CA ALA A 345 -7.89 -5.28 -9.00
C ALA A 345 -7.35 -6.48 -9.80
N LYS A 346 -6.22 -6.29 -10.48
CA LYS A 346 -5.51 -7.40 -11.12
C LYS A 346 -4.33 -7.80 -10.26
N HIS A 347 -4.19 -9.10 -9.96
CA HIS A 347 -2.99 -9.63 -9.32
C HIS A 347 -1.74 -9.22 -10.11
N THR A 348 -0.93 -8.38 -9.46
CA THR A 348 0.23 -7.68 -10.05
C THR A 348 1.53 -8.42 -9.75
N GLY A 349 1.66 -8.92 -8.52
CA GLY A 349 2.84 -9.61 -8.05
C GLY A 349 3.08 -10.92 -8.76
N TYR A 350 4.34 -11.33 -8.81
CA TYR A 350 4.75 -12.67 -9.19
C TYR A 350 4.89 -13.60 -7.96
N GLY A 351 4.89 -13.03 -6.75
CA GLY A 351 4.68 -13.78 -5.51
C GLY A 351 3.20 -14.07 -5.29
N GLY A 352 2.90 -14.91 -4.29
CA GLY A 352 1.55 -15.36 -4.01
C GLY A 352 1.08 -16.47 -4.95
N TYR A 353 -0.16 -16.92 -4.77
CA TYR A 353 -0.67 -18.06 -5.53
C TYR A 353 -1.15 -17.69 -6.94
N GLY A 354 -1.22 -18.70 -7.83
CA GLY A 354 -1.81 -18.58 -9.16
C GLY A 354 -0.82 -18.31 -10.30
N THR A 355 -1.19 -18.75 -11.51
CA THR A 355 -0.33 -18.69 -12.72
C THR A 355 -0.89 -17.79 -13.82
N TRP A 356 -1.94 -17.03 -13.54
CA TRP A 356 -2.55 -16.11 -14.50
C TRP A 356 -1.59 -14.99 -14.93
N GLU A 357 -1.72 -14.48 -16.15
CA GLU A 357 -0.83 -13.41 -16.61
C GLU A 357 -0.90 -12.18 -15.69
N ARG A 358 0.22 -11.48 -15.50
CA ARG A 358 0.31 -10.37 -14.55
C ARG A 358 -0.07 -9.05 -15.21
N GLY A 359 -0.58 -8.12 -14.42
CA GLY A 359 -1.02 -6.82 -14.88
C GLY A 359 -1.55 -5.99 -13.73
N ALA A 360 -2.14 -4.84 -14.05
CA ALA A 360 -2.71 -3.93 -13.07
C ALA A 360 -4.06 -3.41 -13.58
N ARG A 361 -4.98 -3.16 -12.65
CA ARG A 361 -6.20 -2.43 -13.00
C ARG A 361 -5.88 -0.95 -13.11
N MET A 362 -6.35 -0.35 -14.18
CA MET A 362 -6.33 1.08 -14.42
C MET A 362 -7.72 1.66 -14.17
N VAL A 363 -7.76 2.85 -13.59
CA VAL A 363 -9.01 3.59 -13.33
C VAL A 363 -8.80 5.03 -13.76
N LYS A 364 -9.52 5.43 -14.81
CA LYS A 364 -9.53 6.79 -15.32
C LYS A 364 -10.80 7.49 -14.88
N LEU A 365 -10.61 8.55 -14.09
CA LEU A 365 -11.67 9.42 -13.61
C LEU A 365 -11.64 10.71 -14.44
N SER A 366 -12.74 11.05 -15.09
CA SER A 366 -12.84 12.25 -15.93
C SER A 366 -13.97 13.15 -15.43
N PHE A 367 -13.73 14.46 -15.36
CA PHE A 367 -14.70 15.42 -14.80
C PHE A 367 -15.21 16.39 -15.86
N THR A 368 -16.53 16.54 -15.99
CA THR A 368 -17.14 17.54 -16.89
C THR A 368 -16.82 18.96 -16.42
N GLN A 369 -16.88 19.96 -17.30
CA GLN A 369 -16.64 21.37 -16.91
C GLN A 369 -17.85 21.96 -16.18
N GLY A 370 -17.62 22.80 -15.17
CA GLY A 370 -18.66 23.49 -14.41
C GLY A 370 -18.37 23.57 -12.92
N ASP A 371 -19.27 24.23 -12.20
CA ASP A 371 -19.24 24.41 -10.74
C ASP A 371 -19.63 23.12 -9.99
N ASP A 372 -20.40 22.24 -10.64
CA ASP A 372 -20.80 20.93 -10.14
C ASP A 372 -20.44 19.86 -11.19
N PRO A 373 -19.19 19.39 -11.19
CA PRO A 373 -18.68 18.50 -12.24
C PRO A 373 -19.14 17.05 -12.02
N ASP A 374 -19.74 16.47 -13.06
CA ASP A 374 -20.04 15.04 -13.11
C ASP A 374 -18.75 14.24 -13.32
N MET A 375 -18.61 13.13 -12.60
CA MET A 375 -17.50 12.19 -12.74
C MET A 375 -17.90 11.01 -13.61
N SER A 376 -17.13 10.72 -14.65
CA SER A 376 -17.22 9.47 -15.40
C SER A 376 -16.00 8.59 -15.11
N VAL A 377 -16.21 7.27 -15.11
CA VAL A 377 -15.19 6.29 -14.76
C VAL A 377 -15.05 5.25 -15.87
N GLU A 378 -13.84 5.16 -16.40
CA GLU A 378 -13.42 4.10 -17.30
C GLU A 378 -12.38 3.23 -16.58
N SER A 379 -12.48 1.91 -16.72
CA SER A 379 -11.51 0.98 -16.14
C SER A 379 -11.12 -0.09 -17.14
N TRP A 380 -9.87 -0.54 -17.06
CA TRP A 380 -9.33 -1.63 -17.86
C TRP A 380 -8.22 -2.34 -17.09
N VAL A 381 -7.76 -3.48 -17.57
CA VAL A 381 -6.54 -4.11 -17.08
C VAL A 381 -5.42 -3.88 -18.09
N ARG A 382 -4.30 -3.29 -17.64
CA ARG A 382 -3.05 -3.24 -18.39
C ARG A 382 -2.21 -4.45 -18.01
N MET A 383 -1.98 -5.33 -18.98
CA MET A 383 -1.18 -6.53 -18.82
C MET A 383 0.32 -6.20 -18.92
N GLU A 384 1.17 -7.06 -18.35
CA GLU A 384 2.64 -6.91 -18.39
C GLU A 384 3.18 -6.84 -19.82
N ASN A 385 2.54 -7.60 -20.74
CA ASN A 385 2.83 -7.64 -22.17
C ASN A 385 2.36 -6.38 -22.94
N GLU A 386 1.94 -5.34 -22.21
CA GLU A 386 1.40 -4.07 -22.72
C GLU A 386 -0.01 -4.16 -23.32
N GLU A 387 -0.68 -5.32 -23.28
CA GLU A 387 -2.05 -5.45 -23.77
C GLU A 387 -3.06 -4.77 -22.84
N ILE A 388 -4.13 -4.21 -23.42
CA ILE A 388 -5.29 -3.71 -22.67
C ILE A 388 -6.39 -4.74 -22.83
N ILE A 389 -6.83 -5.31 -21.72
CA ILE A 389 -8.00 -6.20 -21.68
C ILE A 389 -9.09 -5.58 -20.80
N THR A 390 -10.31 -6.13 -20.91
CA THR A 390 -11.44 -5.83 -20.01
C THR A 390 -11.75 -4.33 -19.84
N ARG A 391 -11.57 -3.55 -20.91
CA ARG A 391 -11.88 -2.13 -20.94
C ARG A 391 -13.38 -1.88 -20.92
N VAL A 392 -13.85 -1.22 -19.86
CA VAL A 392 -15.27 -0.98 -19.56
C VAL A 392 -15.50 0.46 -19.13
N THR A 393 -16.70 0.98 -19.42
CA THR A 393 -17.20 2.21 -18.79
C THR A 393 -18.15 1.79 -17.67
N LEU A 394 -17.91 2.28 -16.46
CA LEU A 394 -18.70 1.95 -15.27
C LEU A 394 -19.80 3.00 -15.10
N ASN A 395 -20.90 2.81 -15.82
CA ASN A 395 -22.04 3.72 -15.89
C ASN A 395 -23.38 2.96 -15.82
N GLU A 396 -24.49 3.65 -16.05
CA GLU A 396 -25.84 3.10 -16.01
C GLU A 396 -26.14 2.00 -17.04
N THR A 397 -25.26 1.78 -18.03
CA THR A 397 -25.39 0.71 -19.02
C THR A 397 -24.48 -0.49 -18.73
N TYR A 398 -23.60 -0.41 -17.74
CA TYR A 398 -22.75 -1.54 -17.31
C TYR A 398 -23.60 -2.72 -16.81
N GLY A 399 -23.27 -3.93 -17.25
CA GLY A 399 -24.10 -5.15 -17.02
C GLY A 399 -25.26 -5.33 -18.02
N GLN A 400 -25.55 -4.32 -18.85
CA GLN A 400 -26.43 -4.43 -20.03
C GLN A 400 -25.62 -4.46 -21.32
N ASP A 401 -24.58 -3.63 -21.39
CA ASP A 401 -23.62 -3.59 -22.50
C ASP A 401 -22.89 -4.93 -22.66
N THR A 402 -22.55 -5.24 -23.91
CA THR A 402 -21.76 -6.42 -24.24
C THR A 402 -20.35 -6.00 -24.66
N TYR A 403 -19.37 -6.58 -23.99
CA TYR A 403 -17.95 -6.39 -24.21
C TYR A 403 -17.43 -7.61 -24.97
N ASN A 404 -16.76 -7.39 -26.09
CA ASN A 404 -16.12 -8.49 -26.80
C ASN A 404 -14.93 -8.95 -25.94
N GLY A 405 -14.92 -10.22 -25.54
CA GLY A 405 -13.74 -10.83 -24.96
C GLY A 405 -12.65 -10.92 -26.03
N GLU A 406 -11.57 -10.18 -25.84
CA GLU A 406 -10.29 -10.48 -26.49
C GLU A 406 -9.43 -11.28 -25.52
#